data_AF-A0A0S8IYY3-F1
#
_entry.id   AF-A0A0S8IYY3-F1
#
_cell.length_a   1.000
_cell.length_b   1.000
_cell.length_c   1.000
_cell.angle_alpha   90.00
_cell.angle_beta   90.00
_cell.angle_gamma   90.00
#
_symmetry.space_group_name_H-M   'P 1'
#
loop_
_entity.id
_entity.type
_entity.pdbx_description
1 polymer ?
#
loop_
_entity_poly.entity_id
_entity_poly.type
_entity_poly.pdbx_seq_one_letter_code
_entity_poly.pdbx_strand_id
1 'polypeptide(L)' 'MTTPNEIKVNGRTFTVTSRKDKDGRPVYELHGKRGACYFTMRAAKHPEFMFLCNARGFGLAAGMESVWLTDADGVLKEH' A
#
# COMPACT_ATOMS: atom_id res chain seq x y z
N MET A 1 2.31 -23.01 3.49
CA MET A 1 3.21 -21.85 3.57
C MET A 1 2.58 -20.75 2.73
N THR A 2 2.00 -19.74 3.36
CA THR A 2 1.43 -18.59 2.63
C THR A 2 2.61 -17.74 2.20
N THR A 3 2.85 -17.63 0.89
CA THR A 3 3.92 -16.77 0.35
C THR A 3 3.71 -15.36 0.90
N PRO A 4 4.71 -14.71 1.53
CA PRO A 4 4.58 -13.32 1.89
C PRO A 4 4.36 -12.51 0.62
N ASN A 5 3.25 -11.77 0.56
CA ASN A 5 2.97 -10.87 -0.56
C ASN A 5 3.96 -9.71 -0.46
N GLU A 6 5.00 -9.71 -1.28
CA GLU A 6 5.96 -8.61 -1.35
C GLU A 6 5.67 -7.70 -2.54
N ILE A 7 5.93 -6.41 -2.37
CA ILE A 7 5.86 -5.40 -3.44
C ILE A 7 7.13 -4.55 -3.43
N LYS A 8 7.57 -4.13 -4.61
CA LYS A 8 8.63 -3.13 -4.76
C LYS A 8 7.97 -1.81 -5.16
N VAL A 9 8.25 -0.76 -4.40
CA VAL A 9 7.73 0.61 -4.61
C VAL A 9 8.91 1.57 -4.57
N ASN A 10 9.11 2.39 -5.61
CA ASN A 10 10.25 3.31 -5.71
C ASN A 10 11.60 2.64 -5.37
N GLY A 11 11.80 1.40 -5.83
CA GLY A 11 13.03 0.65 -5.57
C GLY A 11 13.13 -0.03 -4.20
N ARG A 12 12.18 0.19 -3.28
CA ARG A 12 12.16 -0.37 -1.92
C ARG A 12 11.19 -1.54 -1.83
N THR A 13 11.60 -2.63 -1.19
CA THR A 13 10.75 -3.81 -0.95
C THR A 13 9.94 -3.65 0.34
N PHE A 14 8.66 -4.01 0.28
CA PHE A 14 7.73 -4.04 1.39
C PHE A 14 7.06 -5.40 1.49
N THR A 15 6.84 -5.85 2.72
CA THR A 15 5.88 -6.92 3.00
C THR A 15 4.48 -6.31 3.06
N VAL A 16 3.52 -6.97 2.42
CA VAL A 16 2.14 -6.50 2.31
C VAL A 16 1.23 -7.38 3.15
N THR A 17 0.43 -6.75 4.01
CA THR A 17 -0.76 -7.38 4.58
C THR A 17 -2.01 -6.70 4.05
N SER A 18 -3.15 -7.38 4.11
CA SER A 18 -4.42 -6.82 3.64
C SER A 18 -5.56 -7.14 4.60
N ARG A 19 -6.45 -6.18 4.79
CA ARG A 19 -7.73 -6.32 5.49
C ARG A 19 -8.86 -5.82 4.61
N LYS A 20 -10.11 -6.21 4.89
CA LYS A 20 -11.26 -5.65 4.18
C LYS A 20 -11.71 -4.34 4.84
N ASP A 21 -12.06 -3.35 4.04
CA ASP A 21 -12.78 -2.17 4.50
C ASP A 21 -14.29 -2.47 4.71
N LYS A 22 -15.06 -1.43 5.04
CA LYS A 22 -16.51 -1.51 5.24
C LYS A 22 -17.28 -1.97 3.99
N ASP A 23 -16.71 -1.77 2.81
CA ASP A 23 -17.31 -2.10 1.51
C ASP A 23 -16.78 -3.46 1.00
N GLY A 24 -16.02 -4.19 1.82
CA GLY A 24 -15.45 -5.49 1.50
C GLY A 24 -14.20 -5.44 0.61
N ARG A 25 -13.69 -4.24 0.28
CA ARG A 25 -12.53 -4.05 -0.58
C ARG A 25 -11.24 -4.20 0.22
N PRO A 26 -10.14 -4.71 -0.38
CA PRO A 26 -8.89 -4.80 0.33
C PRO A 26 -8.32 -3.41 0.64
N VAL A 27 -7.76 -3.26 1.83
CA VAL A 27 -6.89 -2.17 2.26
C VAL A 27 -5.57 -2.81 2.59
N TYR A 28 -4.52 -2.31 1.97
CA TYR A 28 -3.18 -2.87 2.10
C TYR A 28 -2.36 -2.07 3.10
N GLU A 29 -1.62 -2.78 3.94
CA GLU A 29 -0.60 -2.22 4.82
C GLU A 29 0.77 -2.71 4.36
N LEU A 30 1.66 -1.76 4.07
CA LEU A 30 3.00 -1.99 3.57
C LEU A 30 3.99 -1.79 4.71
N HIS A 31 4.74 -2.84 5.03
CA HIS A 31 5.75 -2.85 6.08
C HIS A 31 7.15 -2.91 5.45
N GLY A 32 7.94 -1.87 5.70
CA GLY A 32 9.30 -1.74 5.19
C GLY A 32 10.34 -1.83 6.30
N LYS A 33 11.62 -1.70 5.89
CA LYS A 33 12.75 -1.64 6.82
C LYS A 33 12.63 -0.46 7.79
N ARG A 34 13.29 -0.57 8.95
CA ARG A 34 13.36 0.48 9.99
C ARG A 34 11.97 0.90 10.51
N GLY A 35 10.99 0.00 10.45
CA GLY A 35 9.62 0.23 10.91
C GLY A 35 8.80 1.16 10.03
N ALA A 36 9.21 1.36 8.76
CA ALA A 36 8.37 2.07 7.80
C ALA A 36 7.04 1.34 7.64
N CYS A 37 5.94 2.08 7.74
CA CYS A 37 4.59 1.53 7.67
C CYS A 37 3.69 2.49 6.90
N TYR A 38 2.98 1.97 5.91
CA TYR A 38 2.05 2.73 5.08
C TYR A 38 0.73 1.97 4.95
N PHE A 39 -0.37 2.69 4.76
CA PHE A 39 -1.66 2.11 4.39
C PHE A 39 -2.14 2.71 3.07
N THR A 40 -2.92 1.95 2.31
CA THR A 40 -3.53 2.43 1.07
C THR A 40 -4.84 3.17 1.32
N MET A 41 -5.06 4.27 0.62
CA MET A 41 -6.37 4.90 0.49
C MET A 41 -6.83 4.87 -0.96
N ARG A 42 -8.04 4.34 -1.21
CA ARG A 42 -8.60 4.26 -2.57
C ARG A 42 -9.05 5.62 -3.08
N ALA A 43 -8.81 5.87 -4.37
CA ALA A 43 -9.40 7.00 -5.06
C ALA A 43 -10.91 6.78 -5.23
N ALA A 44 -11.70 7.84 -4.98
CA ALA A 44 -13.16 7.74 -5.00
C ALA A 44 -13.73 7.46 -6.40
N LYS A 45 -13.15 8.08 -7.44
CA LYS A 45 -13.61 7.95 -8.85
C LYS A 45 -13.02 6.74 -9.58
N HIS A 46 -11.88 6.24 -9.09
CA HIS A 46 -11.12 5.15 -9.67
C HIS A 46 -10.69 4.21 -8.56
N PRO A 47 -11.59 3.35 -8.04
CA PRO A 47 -11.32 2.52 -6.87
C PRO A 47 -10.20 1.49 -7.09
N GLU A 48 -9.83 1.22 -8.34
CA GLU A 48 -8.66 0.43 -8.74
C GLU A 48 -7.32 1.11 -8.45
N PHE A 49 -7.31 2.42 -8.17
CA PHE A 49 -6.13 3.18 -7.81
C PHE A 49 -6.14 3.58 -6.34
N MET A 50 -4.96 3.55 -5.73
CA MET A 50 -4.74 3.83 -4.32
C MET A 50 -3.49 4.67 -4.15
N PHE A 51 -3.50 5.60 -3.19
CA PHE A 51 -2.30 6.31 -2.77
C PHE A 51 -1.79 5.79 -1.42
N LEU A 52 -0.48 5.88 -1.22
CA LEU A 52 0.14 5.50 0.05
C LEU A 52 0.07 6.63 1.07
N CYS A 53 -0.46 6.30 2.24
CA CYS A 53 -0.47 7.16 3.41
C CYS A 53 0.50 6.63 4.45
N ASN A 54 1.32 7.51 5.04
CA ASN A 54 2.17 7.12 6.16
C ASN A 54 1.29 6.76 7.37
N ALA A 55 1.48 5.57 7.93
CA ALA A 55 0.73 5.10 9.09
C ALA A 55 1.20 5.74 10.41
N ARG A 56 2.37 6.37 10.42
CA ARG A 56 2.90 7.07 11.60
C ARG A 56 2.46 8.53 11.56
N GLY A 57 1.66 8.94 12.56
CA GLY A 57 1.14 10.31 12.69
C GLY A 57 2.21 11.40 12.89
N PHE A 58 3.46 11.04 13.17
CA PHE A 58 4.59 11.95 13.24
C PHE A 58 5.84 11.31 12.63
N GLY A 59 6.44 11.99 11.64
CA GLY A 59 7.73 11.63 11.05
C GLY A 59 7.66 11.30 9.55
N LEU A 60 8.34 12.14 8.76
CA LEU A 60 8.79 11.95 7.37
C LEU A 60 8.09 10.81 6.61
N ALA A 61 7.05 11.15 5.84
CA ALA A 61 6.62 10.37 4.69
C ALA A 61 7.66 10.44 3.55
N ALA A 62 8.95 10.28 3.87
CA ALA A 62 10.02 10.59 2.95
C ALA A 62 10.04 9.63 1.75
N GLY A 63 9.63 10.15 0.60
CA GLY A 63 9.76 9.51 -0.70
C GLY A 63 8.62 8.58 -1.11
N MET A 64 7.46 8.68 -0.47
CA MET A 64 6.23 7.98 -0.91
C MET A 64 5.11 8.94 -1.34
N GLU A 65 5.35 10.25 -1.25
CA GLU A 65 4.48 11.26 -1.83
C GLU A 65 4.36 11.02 -3.34
N SER A 66 3.14 11.00 -3.87
CA SER A 66 2.82 10.72 -5.29
C SER A 66 2.93 9.26 -5.76
N VAL A 67 3.18 8.30 -4.88
CA VAL A 67 3.09 6.88 -5.27
C VAL A 67 1.62 6.47 -5.37
N TRP A 68 1.27 5.94 -6.54
CA TRP A 68 0.01 5.27 -6.78
C TRP A 68 0.23 3.77 -6.91
N LEU A 69 -0.67 3.00 -6.31
CA LEU A 69 -0.75 1.56 -6.45
C LEU A 69 -2.05 1.19 -7.15
N THR A 70 -2.08 0.02 -7.78
CA THR A 70 -3.29 -0.56 -8.36
C THR A 70 -3.43 -2.04 -8.02
N ASP A 71 -4.68 -2.48 -7.89
CA ASP A 71 -5.06 -3.88 -7.73
C ASP A 71 -6.05 -4.36 -8.81
N ALA A 72 -6.11 -3.66 -9.96
CA ALA A 72 -7.07 -3.93 -11.04
C ALA A 72 -7.05 -5.39 -11.56
N ASP A 73 -5.87 -6.02 -11.56
CA ASP A 73 -5.69 -7.40 -12.03
C ASP A 73 -5.79 -8.43 -10.88
N GLY A 74 -6.28 -8.01 -9.71
CA GLY A 74 -6.35 -8.85 -8.50
C GLY A 74 -5.03 -8.98 -7.74
N VAL A 75 -3.97 -8.31 -8.20
CA VAL A 75 -2.64 -8.29 -7.57
C VAL A 75 -2.21 -6.85 -7.33
N LEU A 76 -1.77 -6.53 -6.11
CA LEU A 76 -1.26 -5.20 -5.78
C LEU A 76 0.08 -4.94 -6.47
N LYS A 77 0.17 -3.82 -7.19
CA LYS A 77 1.40 -3.37 -7.87
C LYS A 77 1.51 -1.85 -7.86
N GLU A 78 2.71 -1.33 -8.10
CA GLU A 78 2.94 0.09 -8.39
C GLU A 78 2.28 0.42 -9.74
N HIS A 79 1.58 1.55 -9.82
CA HIS A 79 0.89 1.99 -11.03
C HIS A 79 1.85 2.61 -12.04
#